data_AF-A0A496MSX3-F1
#
_entry.id   AF-A0A496MSX3-F1
#
_cell.length_a   1.000
_cell.length_b   1.000
_cell.length_c   1.000
_cell.angle_alpha   90.00
_cell.angle_beta   90.00
_cell.angle_gamma   90.00
#
_symmetry.space_group_name_H-M   'P 1'
#
loop_
_entity.id
_entity.type
_entity.pdbx_description
1 polymer ?
#
loop_
_entity_poly.entity_id
_entity_poly.type
_entity_poly.pdbx_seq_one_letter_code
_entity_poly.pdbx_strand_id
1 'polypeptide(L)'
;MANHGHNQRAQFRRHSQQPIGTITRGTTGFNRLRKVDRWVFYHPELRRKLRPHAVAAPLAIDVGYGDSYTTTCEWAWWLRRINPHISVVGLEIDPSRVLPPRDGVRFERGGFELAGYRPH
;
A
#
# COMPACT_ATOMS: atom_id res chain seq x y z
N MET A 1 -25.56 -21.14 -3.42
CA MET A 1 -25.77 -19.85 -2.73
C MET A 1 -24.42 -19.15 -2.66
N ALA A 2 -24.24 -18.06 -3.43
CA ALA A 2 -22.96 -17.36 -3.53
C ALA A 2 -22.63 -16.71 -2.18
N ASN A 3 -21.53 -17.14 -1.57
CA ASN A 3 -21.09 -16.62 -0.29
C ASN A 3 -20.52 -15.21 -0.51
N HIS A 4 -21.37 -14.20 -0.36
CA HIS A 4 -21.01 -12.79 -0.45
C HIS A 4 -20.15 -12.41 0.77
N GLY A 5 -18.84 -12.58 0.65
CA GLY A 5 -17.84 -12.27 1.70
C GLY A 5 -17.66 -10.78 2.02
N HIS A 6 -18.69 -9.95 1.87
CA HIS A 6 -18.59 -8.49 1.96
C HIS A 6 -18.45 -7.94 3.40
N ASN A 7 -18.50 -8.78 4.44
CA ASN A 7 -18.38 -8.35 5.84
C ASN A 7 -17.77 -9.42 6.75
N GLN A 8 -16.82 -10.22 6.27
CA GLN A 8 -16.10 -11.14 7.17
C GLN A 8 -15.21 -10.32 8.10
N ARG A 9 -15.48 -10.37 9.41
CA ARG A 9 -14.58 -9.80 10.42
C ARG A 9 -13.22 -10.48 10.29
N ALA A 10 -12.19 -9.69 9.98
CA ALA A 10 -10.82 -10.18 10.01
C ALA A 10 -10.51 -10.71 11.43
N GLN A 11 -10.25 -12.01 11.54
CA GLN A 11 -9.75 -12.58 12.78
C GLN A 11 -8.25 -12.36 12.82
N PHE A 12 -7.82 -11.28 13.49
CA PHE A 12 -6.41 -11.02 13.77
C PHE A 12 -5.92 -12.01 14.84
N ARG A 13 -5.75 -13.28 14.48
CA ARG A 13 -4.97 -14.20 15.30
C ARG A 13 -3.53 -13.70 15.27
N ARG A 14 -3.12 -13.04 16.36
CA ARG A 14 -1.71 -12.73 16.62
C ARG A 14 -0.93 -14.03 16.35
N HIS A 15 0.00 -14.01 15.39
CA HIS A 15 0.86 -15.14 14.93
C HIS A 15 0.40 -16.02 13.76
N SER A 16 -0.67 -15.74 13.01
CA SER A 16 -0.88 -16.47 11.74
C SER A 16 0.14 -16.02 10.68
N GLN A 17 0.94 -16.95 10.15
CA GLN A 17 1.87 -16.69 9.02
C GLN A 17 1.15 -16.50 7.66
N GLN A 18 -0.19 -16.52 7.65
CA GLN A 18 -0.98 -16.34 6.45
C GLN A 18 -1.43 -14.89 6.31
N PRO A 19 -1.41 -14.32 5.09
CA PRO A 19 -1.97 -13.00 4.85
C PRO A 19 -3.43 -12.90 5.27
N ILE A 20 -3.77 -11.79 5.92
CA ILE A 20 -5.11 -11.47 6.40
C ILE A 20 -5.80 -10.61 5.35
N GLY A 21 -6.89 -11.11 4.77
CA GLY A 21 -7.71 -10.38 3.80
C GLY A 21 -8.56 -11.33 2.96
N THR A 22 -9.45 -10.76 2.16
CA THR A 22 -10.22 -11.51 1.16
C THR A 22 -9.72 -11.12 -0.22
N ILE A 23 -9.30 -12.10 -1.02
CA ILE A 23 -8.94 -11.86 -2.42
C ILE A 23 -10.18 -11.37 -3.16
N THR A 24 -10.09 -10.18 -3.74
CA THR A 24 -11.15 -9.63 -4.60
C THR A 24 -10.67 -9.49 -6.04
N ARG A 25 -11.62 -9.50 -6.98
CA ARG A 25 -11.36 -9.11 -8.37
C ARG A 25 -11.65 -7.61 -8.50
N GLY A 26 -10.70 -6.80 -8.04
CA GLY A 26 -10.68 -5.37 -8.31
C GLY A 26 -9.53 -5.04 -9.24
N THR A 27 -9.82 -4.40 -10.38
CA THR A 27 -8.80 -3.75 -11.20
C THR A 27 -8.76 -2.27 -10.82
N THR A 28 -7.57 -1.76 -10.52
CA THR A 28 -7.31 -0.33 -10.33
C THR A 28 -6.66 0.20 -11.62
N GLY A 29 -7.37 1.04 -12.36
CA GLY A 29 -6.82 1.66 -13.59
C GLY A 29 -5.82 2.78 -13.27
N PHE A 30 -5.05 3.20 -14.28
CA PHE A 30 -4.16 4.37 -14.21
C PHE A 30 -4.88 5.62 -13.67
N ASN A 31 -4.17 6.44 -12.88
CA ASN A 31 -4.68 7.69 -12.29
C ASN A 31 -5.97 7.57 -11.47
N ARG A 32 -6.42 6.37 -11.08
CA ARG A 32 -7.66 6.18 -10.32
C ARG A 32 -7.64 6.93 -8.98
N LEU A 33 -6.46 7.01 -8.33
CA LEU A 33 -6.28 7.70 -7.05
C LEU A 33 -5.62 9.08 -7.17
N ARG A 34 -5.46 9.63 -8.38
CA ARG A 34 -4.79 10.93 -8.61
C ARG A 34 -5.32 12.08 -7.74
N LYS A 35 -6.62 12.08 -7.40
CA LYS A 35 -7.19 13.08 -6.48
C LYS A 35 -6.64 12.93 -5.06
N VAL A 36 -6.51 11.70 -4.58
CA VAL A 36 -5.91 11.37 -3.27
C VAL A 36 -4.43 11.74 -3.27
N ASP A 37 -3.68 11.37 -4.32
CA ASP A 37 -2.25 11.70 -4.40
C ASP A 37 -2.00 13.20 -4.33
N ARG A 38 -2.77 13.98 -5.09
CA ARG A 38 -2.71 15.44 -5.06
C ARG A 38 -3.09 15.98 -3.69
N TRP A 39 -4.16 15.46 -3.09
CA TRP A 39 -4.59 15.90 -1.77
C TRP A 39 -3.49 15.64 -0.73
N VAL A 40 -2.90 14.43 -0.69
CA VAL A 40 -1.77 14.10 0.20
C VAL A 40 -0.60 15.05 -0.06
N PHE A 41 -0.26 15.30 -1.33
CA PHE A 41 0.83 16.18 -1.69
C PHE A 41 0.60 17.62 -1.27
N TYR A 42 -0.63 18.15 -1.32
CA TYR A 42 -0.92 19.54 -0.96
C TYR A 42 -1.39 19.74 0.50
N HIS A 43 -1.76 18.66 1.21
CA HIS A 43 -2.26 18.77 2.58
C HIS A 43 -1.15 19.22 3.56
N PRO A 44 -1.27 20.39 4.22
CA PRO A 44 -0.18 20.99 4.99
C PRO A 44 0.38 20.09 6.09
N GLU A 45 -0.49 19.45 6.87
CA GLU A 45 -0.09 18.57 7.97
C GLU A 45 0.61 17.30 7.48
N LEU A 46 0.17 16.72 6.37
CA LEU A 46 0.79 15.51 5.83
C LEU A 46 2.17 15.83 5.26
N ARG A 47 2.27 16.92 4.48
CA ARG A 47 3.57 17.42 4.03
C ARG A 47 4.50 17.69 5.21
N ARG A 48 4.01 18.33 6.28
CA ARG A 48 4.83 18.65 7.45
C ARG A 48 5.40 17.38 8.09
N LYS A 49 4.55 16.38 8.32
CA LYS A 49 4.95 15.10 8.94
C LYS A 49 5.87 14.25 8.06
N LEU A 50 5.74 14.33 6.73
CA LEU A 50 6.49 13.48 5.81
C LEU A 50 7.84 14.05 5.37
N ARG A 51 8.04 15.38 5.44
CA ARG A 51 9.30 16.01 5.01
C ARG A 51 10.51 15.44 5.78
N PRO A 52 11.73 15.47 5.20
CA PRO A 52 12.93 14.86 5.79
C PRO A 52 13.26 15.30 7.22
N HIS A 53 13.00 16.57 7.56
CA HIS A 53 13.23 17.10 8.91
C HIS A 53 12.32 16.50 10.00
N ALA A 54 11.14 15.99 9.63
CA ALA A 54 10.18 15.41 10.57
C ALA A 54 10.34 13.89 10.66
N VAL A 55 10.63 13.23 9.54
CA VAL A 55 10.92 11.80 9.46
C VAL A 55 11.97 11.56 8.39
N ALA A 56 13.12 11.03 8.79
CA ALA A 56 14.27 10.90 7.89
C ALA A 56 14.00 9.91 6.75
N ALA A 57 13.47 8.73 7.07
CA ALA A 57 13.22 7.65 6.10
C ALA A 57 11.85 6.99 6.39
N PRO A 58 10.73 7.62 5.99
CA PRO A 58 9.40 7.07 6.22
C PRO A 58 9.15 5.79 5.42
N LEU A 59 8.25 4.94 5.93
CA LEU A 59 7.74 3.76 5.26
C LEU A 59 6.26 3.96 4.91
N ALA A 60 5.92 3.86 3.63
CA ALA A 60 4.55 3.81 3.14
C ALA A 60 4.21 2.40 2.66
N ILE A 61 3.03 1.91 3.04
CA ILE A 61 2.56 0.56 2.71
C ILE A 61 1.20 0.69 2.01
N ASP A 62 1.11 0.18 0.79
CA ASP A 62 -0.13 0.02 0.04
C ASP A 62 -0.64 -1.42 0.20
N VAL A 63 -1.77 -1.60 0.86
CA VAL A 63 -2.31 -2.93 1.20
C VAL A 63 -3.38 -3.31 0.20
N GLY A 64 -3.12 -4.34 -0.60
CA GLY A 64 -4.01 -4.82 -1.65
C GLY A 64 -3.93 -3.97 -2.91
N TYR A 65 -2.72 -3.83 -3.49
CA TYR A 65 -2.53 -3.08 -4.73
C TYR A 65 -3.29 -3.70 -5.93
N GLY A 66 -3.66 -4.99 -5.83
CA GLY A 66 -4.53 -5.67 -6.78
C GLY A 66 -3.82 -6.05 -8.08
N ASP A 67 -4.62 -6.21 -9.14
CA ASP A 67 -4.12 -6.69 -10.44
C ASP A 67 -3.21 -5.69 -11.17
N SER A 68 -3.23 -4.42 -10.77
CA SER A 68 -2.46 -3.36 -11.39
C SER A 68 -1.63 -2.59 -10.37
N TYR A 69 -0.31 -2.68 -10.50
CA TYR A 69 0.68 -1.98 -9.66
C TYR A 69 0.76 -0.46 -9.91
N THR A 70 0.08 0.03 -10.95
CA THR A 70 0.25 1.40 -11.46
C THR A 70 -0.05 2.44 -10.39
N THR A 71 -1.09 2.23 -9.61
CA THR A 71 -1.50 3.16 -8.55
C THR A 71 -0.43 3.25 -7.45
N THR A 72 0.15 2.11 -7.04
CA THR A 72 1.22 2.09 -6.03
C THR A 72 2.47 2.83 -6.52
N CYS A 73 2.84 2.67 -7.79
CA CYS A 73 3.98 3.37 -8.39
C CYS A 73 3.71 4.87 -8.56
N GLU A 74 2.51 5.26 -9.00
CA GLU A 74 2.09 6.67 -9.08
C GLU A 74 2.17 7.33 -7.69
N TRP A 75 1.68 6.64 -6.65
CA TRP A 75 1.73 7.11 -5.27
C TRP A 75 3.18 7.26 -4.78
N ALA A 76 4.05 6.28 -5.05
CA ALA A 76 5.45 6.33 -4.69
C ALA A 76 6.19 7.52 -5.33
N TRP A 77 5.88 7.82 -6.59
CA TRP A 77 6.40 9.00 -7.27
C TRP A 77 5.94 10.31 -6.62
N TRP A 78 4.67 10.41 -6.21
CA TRP A 78 4.15 11.58 -5.51
C TRP A 78 4.79 11.77 -4.14
N LEU A 79 4.91 10.70 -3.36
CA LEU A 79 5.50 10.72 -2.02
C LEU A 79 6.97 11.15 -2.06
N ARG A 80 7.73 10.71 -3.07
CA ARG A 80 9.15 11.08 -3.24
C ARG A 80 9.38 12.55 -3.50
N ARG A 81 8.37 13.26 -4.03
CA ARG A 81 8.40 14.72 -4.17
C ARG A 81 8.31 15.45 -2.83
N ILE A 82 7.86 14.77 -1.77
CA ILE A 82 7.82 15.30 -0.40
C ILE A 82 9.07 14.88 0.37
N ASN A 83 9.46 13.61 0.24
CA ASN A 83 10.64 13.05 0.89
C ASN A 83 11.33 12.02 -0.03
N PRO A 84 12.54 12.32 -0.53
CA PRO A 84 13.24 11.42 -1.45
C PRO A 84 13.66 10.09 -0.82
N HIS A 85 13.69 9.99 0.52
CA HIS A 85 14.10 8.79 1.27
C HIS A 85 12.94 7.86 1.65
N ILE A 86 11.71 8.15 1.19
CA ILE A 86 10.56 7.28 1.48
C ILE A 86 10.71 5.91 0.81
N SER A 87 10.54 4.86 1.61
CA SER A 87 10.35 3.49 1.13
C SER A 87 8.87 3.22 0.91
N VAL A 88 8.54 2.56 -0.21
CA VAL A 88 7.18 2.18 -0.54
C VAL A 88 7.11 0.68 -0.78
N VAL A 89 6.18 0.01 -0.10
CA VAL A 89 5.90 -1.42 -0.24
C VAL A 89 4.46 -1.62 -0.68
N GLY A 90 4.25 -2.35 -1.77
CA GLY A 90 2.94 -2.86 -2.17
C GLY A 90 2.75 -4.29 -1.65
N LEU A 91 1.72 -4.51 -0.85
CA LEU A 91 1.34 -5.83 -0.36
C LEU A 91 0.19 -6.40 -1.18
N GLU A 92 0.33 -7.66 -1.59
CA GLU A 92 -0.74 -8.42 -2.24
C GLU A 92 -0.85 -9.82 -1.61
N ILE A 93 -2.10 -10.24 -1.40
CA ILE A 93 -2.43 -11.49 -0.72
C ILE A 93 -2.31 -12.68 -1.67
N ASP A 94 -2.63 -12.49 -2.96
CA ASP A 94 -2.50 -13.49 -4.01
C ASP A 94 -1.03 -13.61 -4.48
N PRO A 95 -0.35 -14.74 -4.20
CA PRO A 95 1.06 -14.92 -4.58
C PRO A 95 1.32 -14.79 -6.08
N SER A 96 0.32 -15.12 -6.92
CA SER A 96 0.45 -15.05 -8.38
C SER A 96 0.50 -13.62 -8.91
N ARG A 97 0.04 -12.64 -8.11
CA ARG A 97 0.03 -11.22 -8.44
C ARG A 97 1.21 -10.45 -7.86
N VAL A 98 2.04 -11.08 -7.03
CA VAL A 98 3.25 -10.47 -6.45
C VAL A 98 4.28 -10.21 -7.55
N LEU A 99 4.74 -8.97 -7.66
CA LEU A 99 5.64 -8.53 -8.73
C LEU A 99 7.10 -8.42 -8.25
N PRO A 100 8.08 -8.42 -9.16
CA PRO A 100 9.43 -7.94 -8.83
C PRO A 100 9.40 -6.43 -8.55
N PRO A 101 10.40 -5.87 -7.83
CA PRO A 101 10.51 -4.44 -7.61
C PRO A 101 10.45 -3.63 -8.90
N ARG A 102 9.69 -2.54 -8.88
CA ARG A 102 9.45 -1.71 -10.07
C ARG A 102 9.16 -0.27 -9.71
N ASP A 103 9.68 0.68 -10.50
CA ASP A 103 9.46 2.12 -10.37
C ASP A 103 9.65 2.67 -8.94
N GLY A 104 10.61 2.08 -8.21
CA GLY A 104 10.93 2.44 -6.83
C GLY A 104 9.97 1.86 -5.77
N VAL A 105 9.17 0.86 -6.11
CA VAL A 105 8.31 0.12 -5.16
C VAL A 105 8.83 -1.30 -5.01
N ARG A 106 8.84 -1.81 -3.78
CA ARG A 106 8.99 -3.25 -3.52
C ARG A 106 7.62 -3.89 -3.41
N PHE A 107 7.44 -5.05 -4.01
CA PHE A 107 6.18 -5.80 -3.90
C PHE A 107 6.43 -7.09 -3.15
N GLU A 108 5.57 -7.35 -2.16
CA GLU A 108 5.75 -8.43 -1.21
C GLU A 108 4.40 -9.09 -0.94
N ARG A 109 4.43 -10.37 -0.55
CA ARG A 109 3.21 -11.07 -0.15
C ARG A 109 2.78 -10.59 1.23
N GLY A 110 1.52 -10.16 1.36
CA GLY A 110 0.96 -9.75 2.64
C GLY A 110 -0.45 -9.19 2.52
N GLY A 111 -1.03 -8.84 3.66
CA GLY A 111 -2.35 -8.26 3.79
C GLY A 111 -2.42 -7.30 4.97
N PHE A 112 -3.54 -7.30 5.68
CA PHE A 112 -3.80 -6.38 6.80
C PHE A 112 -2.92 -6.62 8.04
N GLU A 113 -2.18 -7.72 8.10
CA GLU A 113 -1.09 -7.97 9.05
C GLU A 113 0.22 -7.24 8.71
N LEU A 114 0.21 -6.49 7.59
CA LEU A 114 1.30 -5.66 7.10
C LEU A 114 2.60 -6.43 6.86
N ALA A 115 2.55 -7.74 6.59
CA ALA A 115 3.75 -8.58 6.45
C ALA A 115 4.77 -8.42 7.61
N GLY A 116 4.30 -8.06 8.80
CA GLY A 116 5.16 -7.80 9.98
C GLY A 116 5.79 -6.41 10.06
N TYR A 117 5.55 -5.53 9.08
CA TYR A 117 5.97 -4.13 9.14
C TYR A 117 5.30 -3.39 10.30
N ARG A 118 6.04 -2.41 10.85
CA ARG A 118 5.57 -1.51 11.91
C ARG A 118 5.81 -0.06 11.47
N PRO A 119 4.94 0.50 10.62
CA PRO A 119 5.04 1.91 10.24
C PRO A 119 4.90 2.80 11.48
N HIS A 120 5.76 3.83 11.57
CA HIS A 120 5.91 4.73 12.72
C HIS A 120 4.75 5.72 12.88
#